data_AF-A0AAE0TB27-F1
#
_entry.id   AF-A0AAE0TB27-F1
#
_cell.length_a   1.000
_cell.length_b   1.000
_cell.length_c   1.000
_cell.angle_alpha   90.00
_cell.angle_beta   90.00
_cell.angle_gamma   90.00
#
_symmetry.space_group_name_H-M   'P 1'
#
loop_
_entity.id
_entity.type
_entity.pdbx_description
1 polymer ?
#
loop_
_entity_poly.entity_id
_entity_poly.type
_entity_poly.pdbx_seq_one_letter_code
_entity_poly.pdbx_strand_id
1 'polypeptide(L)'
;MTNRHSTISRKTKETDISAELSLNGSGQNRIETGIGFLNHMLTLMTFHGGFDLTLKAVGDTDVDAHHTIEDTGIVIGQAFKTALGDKAGIRRYASGYLPMDETLCRTALDISGRAYHVFRCDFQHALIGQFPTDMVVHFFRSLASEIGLTLHQEILYGDNDHHKAEALFKGRKCMIGIVNYRSGNIRNLQNALQLIGFESKLFDTPDGLEDTDKIIIPGVGAFGHGMDNLHRYGFAGALPQLVKQKKMLGICVGMQLMFEEGYEHGTHKGLGFFAGCVRMMDVPLKIPHIGWNRLHQKRQDPLLEKIPDGEWVYYVHSYVCEPTDSDVIIADTEYGKRFCGIAGRDGIYGVQFHPEKSAESGIQLLKNFCRME
;
A
#
# COMPACT_ATOMS: atom_id res chain seq x y z
N MET A 1 -0.83 2.17 14.99
CA MET A 1 -0.65 0.73 15.17
C MET A 1 0.67 0.49 15.91
N THR A 2 0.78 -0.59 16.69
CA THR A 2 2.05 -1.02 17.27
C THR A 2 3.07 -1.22 16.15
N ASN A 3 4.31 -0.77 16.35
CA ASN A 3 5.38 -0.92 15.37
C ASN A 3 5.62 -2.43 15.15
N ARG A 4 5.12 -2.99 14.04
CA ARG A 4 5.25 -4.42 13.71
C ARG A 4 6.66 -4.71 13.22
N HIS A 5 7.54 -4.87 14.19
CA HIS A 5 8.97 -5.07 14.01
C HIS A 5 9.44 -6.26 14.84
N SER A 6 10.50 -6.93 14.40
CA SER A 6 11.13 -8.02 15.13
C SER A 6 12.60 -8.14 14.80
N THR A 7 13.39 -8.61 15.77
CA THR A 7 14.77 -9.05 15.57
C THR A 7 14.90 -10.47 16.09
N ILE A 8 15.40 -11.37 15.24
CA ILE A 8 15.60 -12.80 15.54
C ILE A 8 17.08 -13.13 15.32
N SER A 9 17.63 -13.96 16.20
CA SER A 9 18.95 -14.57 16.03
C SER A 9 18.87 -16.04 16.40
N ARG A 10 19.40 -16.91 15.55
CA ARG A 10 19.39 -18.36 15.72
C ARG A 10 20.76 -18.91 15.35
N LYS A 11 21.31 -19.72 16.25
CA LYS A 11 22.61 -20.37 16.08
C LYS A 11 22.50 -21.86 16.37
N THR A 12 23.01 -22.68 15.46
CA THR A 12 23.15 -24.14 15.61
C THR A 12 24.62 -24.51 15.41
N LYS A 13 24.88 -25.82 15.23
CA LYS A 13 26.21 -26.29 14.81
C LYS A 13 26.45 -26.09 13.30
N GLU A 14 25.38 -25.93 12.53
CA GLU A 14 25.40 -25.85 11.07
C GLU A 14 25.32 -24.39 10.61
N THR A 15 24.54 -23.54 11.30
CA THR A 15 24.27 -22.17 10.88
C THR A 15 24.30 -21.13 12.01
N ASP A 16 24.56 -19.88 11.66
CA ASP A 16 24.47 -18.68 12.51
C ASP A 16 23.76 -17.58 11.69
N ILE A 17 22.50 -17.31 12.03
CA ILE A 17 21.60 -16.49 11.22
C ILE A 17 20.93 -15.43 12.09
N SER A 18 20.91 -14.18 11.61
CA SER A 18 20.16 -13.08 12.22
C SER A 18 19.30 -12.34 11.20
N ALA A 19 18.10 -11.95 11.63
CA ALA A 19 17.16 -11.19 10.83
C ALA A 19 16.55 -10.03 11.63
N GLU A 20 16.38 -8.89 10.98
CA GLU A 20 15.57 -7.77 11.43
C GLU A 20 14.49 -7.50 10.39
N LEU A 21 13.23 -7.48 10.80
CA LEU A 21 12.06 -7.37 9.93
C LEU A 21 11.15 -6.23 10.39
N SER A 22 10.69 -5.41 9.45
CA SER A 22 9.60 -4.45 9.64
C SER A 22 8.49 -4.73 8.63
N LEU A 23 7.31 -5.15 9.10
CA LEU A 23 6.17 -5.46 8.21
C LEU A 23 5.65 -4.22 7.50
N ASN A 24 5.73 -3.05 8.15
CA ASN A 24 5.29 -1.78 7.59
C ASN A 24 6.45 -1.07 6.89
N GLY A 25 7.11 -1.78 5.98
CA GLY A 25 8.32 -1.37 5.28
C GLY A 25 8.10 -0.72 3.92
N SER A 26 9.18 -0.34 3.27
CA SER A 26 9.22 0.24 1.93
C SER A 26 9.89 -0.67 0.89
N GLY A 27 10.32 -1.86 1.31
CA GLY A 27 11.07 -2.80 0.47
C GLY A 27 12.58 -2.66 0.63
N GLN A 28 13.07 -1.91 1.62
CA GLN A 28 14.49 -1.78 1.91
C GLN A 28 15.05 -3.12 2.37
N ASN A 29 16.22 -3.49 1.85
CA ASN A 29 16.82 -4.77 2.19
C ASN A 29 18.34 -4.70 2.26
N ARG A 30 18.88 -5.53 3.15
CA ARG A 30 20.31 -5.85 3.23
C ARG A 30 20.42 -7.34 3.53
N ILE A 31 20.70 -8.14 2.50
CA ILE A 31 20.58 -9.61 2.56
C ILE A 31 21.93 -10.23 2.18
N GLU A 32 22.49 -11.00 3.12
CA GLU A 32 23.79 -11.64 3.00
C GLU A 32 23.69 -13.10 3.50
N THR A 33 23.30 -14.05 2.63
CA THR A 33 23.14 -15.48 3.00
C THR A 33 24.31 -16.38 2.62
N GLY A 34 25.30 -15.85 1.88
CA GLY A 34 26.34 -16.66 1.23
C GLY A 34 25.88 -17.37 -0.04
N ILE A 35 24.57 -17.43 -0.33
CA ILE A 35 24.01 -18.10 -1.51
C ILE A 35 23.42 -17.04 -2.46
N GLY A 36 24.06 -16.83 -3.61
CA GLY A 36 23.71 -15.73 -4.53
C GLY A 36 22.27 -15.74 -5.01
N PHE A 37 21.74 -16.91 -5.40
CA PHE A 37 20.35 -17.03 -5.87
C PHE A 37 19.33 -16.78 -4.74
N LEU A 38 19.60 -17.26 -3.51
CA LEU A 38 18.72 -17.00 -2.37
C LEU A 38 18.70 -15.51 -2.02
N ASN A 39 19.86 -14.83 -2.05
CA ASN A 39 19.92 -13.37 -1.87
C ASN A 39 19.00 -12.67 -2.88
N HIS A 40 19.09 -13.04 -4.15
CA HIS A 40 18.26 -12.49 -5.21
C HIS A 40 16.75 -12.71 -4.95
N MET A 41 16.35 -13.93 -4.62
CA MET A 41 14.96 -14.28 -4.31
C MET A 41 14.41 -13.50 -3.11
N LEU A 42 15.18 -13.38 -2.02
CA LEU A 42 14.78 -12.65 -0.82
C LEU A 42 14.73 -11.14 -1.03
N THR A 43 15.62 -10.57 -1.85
CA THR A 43 15.56 -9.16 -2.26
C THR A 43 14.25 -8.88 -2.99
N LEU A 44 13.86 -9.75 -3.94
CA LEU A 44 12.60 -9.62 -4.67
C LEU A 44 11.38 -9.79 -3.75
N MET A 45 11.40 -10.81 -2.88
CA MET A 45 10.33 -11.05 -1.90
C MET A 45 10.14 -9.84 -0.98
N THR A 46 11.22 -9.25 -0.50
CA THR A 46 11.21 -8.06 0.37
C THR A 46 10.66 -6.85 -0.38
N PHE A 47 11.21 -6.57 -1.57
CA PHE A 47 10.78 -5.45 -2.38
C PHE A 47 9.30 -5.52 -2.75
N HIS A 48 8.85 -6.66 -3.28
CA HIS A 48 7.48 -6.86 -3.73
C HIS A 48 6.48 -7.09 -2.59
N GLY A 49 6.93 -7.64 -1.45
CA GLY A 49 6.12 -7.81 -0.25
C GLY A 49 5.89 -6.52 0.53
N GLY A 50 6.66 -5.45 0.27
CA GLY A 50 6.49 -4.15 0.93
C GLY A 50 6.89 -4.16 2.41
N PHE A 51 7.75 -5.10 2.83
CA PHE A 51 8.37 -5.13 4.15
C PHE A 51 9.85 -4.75 4.04
N ASP A 52 10.49 -4.39 5.15
CA ASP A 52 11.95 -4.18 5.18
C ASP A 52 12.62 -5.37 5.85
N LEU A 53 13.75 -5.84 5.30
CA LEU A 53 14.48 -7.02 5.79
C LEU A 53 16.00 -6.80 5.79
N THR A 54 16.61 -6.85 6.98
CA THR A 54 18.05 -7.06 7.11
C THR A 54 18.29 -8.51 7.52
N LEU A 55 19.10 -9.25 6.78
CA LEU A 55 19.36 -10.67 7.00
C LEU A 55 20.84 -10.97 6.80
N LYS A 56 21.44 -11.65 7.77
CA LYS A 56 22.78 -12.23 7.65
C LYS A 56 22.73 -13.71 8.00
N ALA A 57 23.24 -14.56 7.13
CA ALA A 57 23.35 -15.99 7.33
C ALA A 57 24.79 -16.44 7.05
N VAL A 58 25.33 -17.23 7.97
CA VAL A 58 26.57 -17.99 7.80
C VAL A 58 26.21 -19.44 8.05
N GLY A 59 26.50 -20.32 7.10
CA GLY A 59 26.24 -21.75 7.26
C GLY A 59 27.32 -22.61 6.63
N ASP A 60 27.16 -23.91 6.76
CA ASP A 60 28.05 -24.97 6.30
C ASP A 60 27.91 -25.25 4.79
N THR A 61 27.99 -24.20 3.97
CA THR A 61 27.80 -24.28 2.51
C THR A 61 28.83 -25.15 1.78
N ASP A 62 29.94 -25.50 2.44
CA ASP A 62 30.92 -26.46 1.93
C ASP A 62 30.39 -27.91 1.96
N VAL A 63 29.38 -28.21 2.78
CA VAL A 63 28.65 -29.49 2.79
C VAL A 63 27.60 -29.46 1.69
N ASP A 64 26.58 -28.61 1.86
CA ASP A 64 25.60 -28.23 0.84
C ASP A 64 24.86 -26.94 1.25
N ALA A 65 23.91 -26.50 0.43
CA ALA A 65 23.12 -25.29 0.69
C ALA A 65 21.91 -25.54 1.63
N HIS A 66 21.63 -26.79 2.02
CA HIS A 66 20.37 -27.21 2.63
C HIS A 66 20.10 -26.49 3.94
N HIS A 67 20.99 -26.66 4.92
CA HIS A 67 20.82 -26.09 6.26
C HIS A 67 20.72 -24.57 6.22
N THR A 68 21.54 -23.93 5.38
CA THR A 68 21.54 -22.46 5.23
C THR A 68 20.20 -21.97 4.69
N ILE A 69 19.64 -22.60 3.65
CA ILE A 69 18.36 -22.18 3.06
C ILE A 69 17.19 -22.49 4.01
N GLU A 70 17.16 -23.68 4.61
CA GLU A 70 16.12 -24.09 5.55
C GLU A 70 16.09 -23.17 6.77
N ASP A 71 17.22 -23.00 7.44
CA ASP A 71 17.31 -22.19 8.65
C ASP A 71 17.07 -20.70 8.36
N THR A 72 17.41 -20.22 7.16
CA THR A 72 17.00 -18.88 6.71
C THR A 72 15.48 -18.77 6.64
N GLY A 73 14.79 -19.76 6.07
CA GLY A 73 13.33 -19.81 6.04
C GLY A 73 12.72 -19.84 7.45
N ILE A 74 13.33 -20.58 8.38
CA ILE A 74 12.92 -20.64 9.79
C ILE A 74 13.05 -19.26 10.45
N VAL A 75 14.22 -18.63 10.36
CA VAL A 75 14.48 -17.34 11.02
C VAL A 75 13.59 -16.23 10.48
N ILE A 76 13.38 -16.18 9.16
CA ILE A 76 12.43 -15.24 8.54
C ILE A 76 11.02 -15.53 9.06
N GLY A 77 10.60 -16.80 9.12
CA GLY A 77 9.28 -17.16 9.61
C GLY A 77 9.04 -16.78 11.07
N GLN A 78 10.05 -16.95 11.93
CA GLN A 78 10.03 -16.49 13.32
C GLN A 78 9.91 -14.97 13.43
N ALA A 79 10.61 -14.23 12.55
CA ALA A 79 10.53 -12.78 12.49
C ALA A 79 9.11 -12.34 12.11
N PHE A 80 8.53 -12.91 11.05
CA PHE A 80 7.14 -12.64 10.65
C PHE A 80 6.15 -12.97 11.76
N LYS A 81 6.26 -14.15 12.39
CA LYS A 81 5.40 -14.56 13.51
C LYS A 81 5.43 -13.53 14.65
N THR A 82 6.64 -13.09 15.02
CA THR A 82 6.85 -12.14 16.11
C THR A 82 6.28 -10.77 15.74
N ALA A 83 6.56 -10.27 14.54
CA ALA A 83 6.08 -8.96 14.08
C ALA A 83 4.56 -8.92 13.86
N LEU A 84 3.92 -10.05 13.54
CA LEU A 84 2.46 -10.17 13.41
C LEU A 84 1.72 -10.07 14.76
N GLY A 85 2.38 -10.41 15.88
CA GLY A 85 1.81 -10.30 17.22
C GLY A 85 0.50 -11.07 17.39
N ASP A 86 -0.53 -10.37 17.90
CA ASP A 86 -1.87 -10.92 18.14
C ASP A 86 -2.72 -11.08 16.86
N LYS A 87 -2.18 -10.68 15.70
CA LYS A 87 -2.84 -10.72 14.39
C LYS A 87 -4.11 -9.86 14.33
N ALA A 88 -4.32 -8.95 15.27
CA ALA A 88 -5.50 -8.09 15.27
C ALA A 88 -5.44 -7.09 14.10
N GLY A 89 -6.58 -6.91 13.43
CA GLY A 89 -6.74 -5.92 12.36
C GLY A 89 -6.05 -6.27 11.04
N ILE A 90 -5.76 -7.55 10.78
CA ILE A 90 -5.27 -8.01 9.47
C ILE A 90 -6.39 -8.61 8.61
N ARG A 91 -6.25 -8.51 7.28
CA ARG A 91 -7.13 -9.13 6.27
C ARG A 91 -7.16 -10.65 6.37
N ARG A 92 -6.08 -11.25 6.91
CA ARG A 92 -5.85 -12.68 7.14
C ARG A 92 -5.72 -13.55 5.89
N TYR A 93 -6.61 -13.37 4.92
CA TYR A 93 -6.66 -14.13 3.68
C TYR A 93 -6.20 -13.29 2.49
N ALA A 94 -5.32 -13.86 1.66
CA ALA A 94 -4.91 -13.25 0.41
C ALA A 94 -4.67 -14.31 -0.66
N SER A 95 -4.90 -13.93 -1.91
CA SER A 95 -4.50 -14.71 -3.06
C SER A 95 -4.11 -13.80 -4.21
N GLY A 96 -3.17 -14.22 -5.03
CA GLY A 96 -2.72 -13.47 -6.20
C GLY A 96 -2.16 -14.38 -7.27
N TYR A 97 -2.21 -13.87 -8.50
CA TYR A 97 -1.50 -14.41 -9.64
C TYR A 97 -0.32 -13.50 -9.94
N LEU A 98 0.81 -14.08 -10.34
CA LEU A 98 2.00 -13.32 -10.67
C LEU A 98 2.76 -13.97 -11.84
N PRO A 99 2.96 -13.25 -12.95
CA PRO A 99 3.74 -13.75 -14.07
C PRO A 99 5.23 -13.45 -13.92
N MET A 100 6.05 -14.24 -14.60
CA MET A 100 7.44 -13.92 -14.95
C MET A 100 7.69 -14.45 -16.36
N ASP A 101 7.72 -13.55 -17.33
CA ASP A 101 7.76 -13.88 -18.76
C ASP A 101 6.71 -14.96 -19.15
N GLU A 102 7.12 -16.15 -19.55
CA GLU A 102 6.25 -17.26 -19.95
C GLU A 102 5.60 -17.99 -18.77
N THR A 103 6.09 -17.78 -17.56
CA THR A 103 5.63 -18.45 -16.35
C THR A 103 4.47 -17.71 -15.70
N LEU A 104 3.47 -18.44 -15.21
CA LEU A 104 2.40 -17.91 -14.34
C LEU A 104 2.29 -18.70 -13.04
N CYS A 105 2.39 -17.98 -11.93
CA CYS A 105 2.24 -18.50 -10.57
C CYS A 105 0.90 -18.06 -9.95
N ARG A 106 0.33 -18.90 -9.10
CA ARG A 106 -0.75 -18.57 -8.17
C ARG A 106 -0.31 -18.88 -6.74
N THR A 107 -0.44 -17.89 -5.86
CA THR A 107 -0.23 -18.03 -4.42
C THR A 107 -1.50 -17.68 -3.66
N ALA A 108 -1.89 -18.50 -2.69
CA ALA A 108 -2.96 -18.22 -1.74
C ALA A 108 -2.50 -18.51 -0.31
N LEU A 109 -2.83 -17.63 0.64
CA LEU A 109 -2.42 -17.76 2.04
C LEU A 109 -3.54 -17.40 3.01
N ASP A 110 -3.54 -18.08 4.15
CA ASP A 110 -4.32 -17.78 5.36
C ASP A 110 -3.34 -17.70 6.55
N ILE A 111 -3.30 -16.55 7.23
CA ILE A 111 -2.58 -16.34 8.50
C ILE A 111 -3.35 -17.02 9.64
N SER A 112 -3.42 -18.35 9.55
CA SER A 112 -4.39 -19.17 10.26
C SER A 112 -3.95 -19.62 11.64
N GLY A 113 -2.64 -19.57 11.91
CA GLY A 113 -2.01 -20.26 13.04
C GLY A 113 -1.80 -21.76 12.82
N ARG A 114 -2.15 -22.30 11.64
CA ARG A 114 -1.99 -23.71 11.28
C ARG A 114 -0.96 -23.84 10.16
N ALA A 115 0.16 -24.48 10.47
CA ALA A 115 1.22 -24.80 9.53
C ALA A 115 0.74 -25.81 8.48
N TYR A 116 0.56 -25.37 7.25
CA TYR A 116 0.24 -26.25 6.12
C TYR A 116 0.75 -25.64 4.81
N HIS A 117 1.45 -26.43 4.00
CA HIS A 117 1.98 -25.96 2.71
C HIS A 117 1.63 -26.93 1.60
N VAL A 118 0.90 -26.43 0.59
CA VAL A 118 0.67 -27.13 -0.67
C VAL A 118 1.54 -26.48 -1.73
N PHE A 119 2.42 -27.27 -2.33
CA PHE A 119 3.34 -26.80 -3.35
C PHE A 119 3.17 -27.63 -4.62
N ARG A 120 2.86 -26.97 -5.73
CA ARG A 120 2.67 -27.59 -7.05
C ARG A 120 3.51 -26.87 -8.09
N CYS A 121 4.73 -27.33 -8.25
CA CYS A 121 5.65 -26.81 -9.26
C CYS A 121 6.59 -27.94 -9.66
N ASP A 122 6.63 -28.20 -10.96
CA ASP A 122 7.56 -29.16 -11.54
C ASP A 122 8.76 -28.38 -12.10
N PHE A 123 9.88 -28.46 -11.38
CA PHE A 123 11.17 -27.98 -11.87
C PHE A 123 11.76 -29.00 -12.85
N GLN A 124 12.26 -28.51 -13.98
CA GLN A 124 12.83 -29.37 -15.03
C GLN A 124 14.29 -29.74 -14.74
N HIS A 125 15.00 -28.91 -13.98
CA HIS A 125 16.41 -29.06 -13.64
C HIS A 125 16.59 -29.20 -12.13
N ALA A 126 17.66 -29.93 -11.74
CA ALA A 126 18.04 -30.08 -10.33
C ALA A 126 18.62 -28.78 -9.73
N LEU A 127 19.16 -27.89 -10.57
CA LEU A 127 19.83 -26.66 -10.13
C LEU A 127 19.36 -25.45 -10.95
N ILE A 128 19.23 -24.29 -10.29
CA ILE A 128 19.22 -22.97 -10.93
C ILE A 128 20.56 -22.29 -10.60
N GLY A 129 21.48 -22.28 -11.57
CA GLY A 129 22.87 -21.94 -11.30
C GLY A 129 23.50 -22.94 -10.32
N GLN A 130 23.74 -22.51 -9.08
CA GLN A 130 24.23 -23.37 -7.98
C GLN A 130 23.16 -23.69 -6.93
N PHE A 131 21.94 -23.21 -7.10
CA PHE A 131 20.86 -23.36 -6.13
C PHE A 131 20.05 -24.64 -6.41
N PRO A 132 19.93 -25.58 -5.46
CA PRO A 132 19.09 -26.77 -5.62
C PRO A 132 17.60 -26.43 -5.70
N THR A 133 16.90 -26.87 -6.75
CA THR A 133 15.51 -26.46 -7.00
C THR A 133 14.51 -27.01 -5.99
N ASP A 134 14.79 -28.17 -5.40
CA ASP A 134 14.05 -28.73 -4.27
C ASP A 134 14.09 -27.81 -3.03
N MET A 135 15.14 -27.02 -2.86
CA MET A 135 15.22 -26.08 -1.75
C MET A 135 14.24 -24.91 -1.84
N VAL A 136 13.62 -24.66 -3.00
CA VAL A 136 12.50 -23.70 -3.10
C VAL A 136 11.31 -24.16 -2.25
N VAL A 137 10.90 -25.43 -2.37
CA VAL A 137 9.76 -25.95 -1.58
C VAL A 137 10.13 -26.07 -0.11
N HIS A 138 11.36 -26.47 0.22
CA HIS A 138 11.82 -26.54 1.61
C HIS A 138 11.81 -25.16 2.28
N PHE A 139 12.29 -24.12 1.61
CA PHE A 139 12.25 -22.75 2.13
C PHE A 139 10.82 -22.32 2.50
N PHE A 140 9.85 -22.47 1.57
CA PHE A 140 8.47 -22.05 1.83
C PHE A 140 7.77 -22.93 2.86
N ARG A 141 8.09 -24.22 2.93
CA ARG A 141 7.56 -25.12 3.96
C ARG A 141 8.01 -24.68 5.35
N SER A 142 9.31 -24.41 5.52
CA SER A 142 9.87 -23.94 6.79
C SER A 142 9.30 -22.57 7.17
N LEU A 143 9.23 -21.64 6.22
CA LEU A 143 8.61 -20.33 6.40
C LEU A 143 7.14 -20.45 6.85
N ALA A 144 6.33 -21.22 6.13
CA ALA A 144 4.92 -21.40 6.44
C ALA A 144 4.70 -22.07 7.79
N SER A 145 5.56 -23.03 8.14
CA SER A 145 5.53 -23.70 9.43
C SER A 145 5.77 -22.73 10.58
N GLU A 146 6.84 -21.94 10.52
CA GLU A 146 7.20 -21.02 11.60
C GLU A 146 6.18 -19.89 11.79
N ILE A 147 5.68 -19.30 10.69
CA ILE A 147 4.65 -18.25 10.76
C ILE A 147 3.31 -18.82 11.26
N GLY A 148 3.04 -20.10 10.99
CA GLY A 148 1.71 -20.70 11.15
C GLY A 148 0.77 -20.26 10.02
N LEU A 149 1.25 -20.36 8.78
CA LEU A 149 0.49 -20.10 7.56
C LEU A 149 -0.10 -21.39 7.01
N THR A 150 -1.33 -21.30 6.51
CA THR A 150 -1.81 -22.20 5.47
C THR A 150 -1.46 -21.56 4.14
N LEU A 151 -0.47 -22.10 3.42
CA LEU A 151 0.10 -21.55 2.19
C LEU A 151 -0.11 -22.53 1.04
N HIS A 152 -0.65 -22.04 -0.06
CA HIS A 152 -0.80 -22.78 -1.32
C HIS A 152 -0.05 -22.03 -2.41
N GLN A 153 0.83 -22.72 -3.11
CA GLN A 153 1.61 -22.18 -4.22
C GLN A 153 1.57 -23.15 -5.40
N GLU A 154 1.27 -22.63 -6.58
CA GLU A 154 1.13 -23.41 -7.81
C GLU A 154 1.71 -22.64 -9.00
N ILE A 155 2.63 -23.26 -9.72
CA ILE A 155 2.98 -22.84 -11.09
C ILE A 155 1.95 -23.45 -12.02
N LEU A 156 1.14 -22.60 -12.66
CA LEU A 156 0.08 -23.03 -13.57
C LEU A 156 0.67 -23.47 -14.92
N TYR A 157 1.70 -22.77 -15.36
CA TYR A 157 2.49 -23.07 -16.54
C TYR A 157 3.80 -22.25 -16.49
N GLY A 158 4.81 -22.69 -17.23
CA GLY A 158 6.12 -22.04 -17.32
C GLY A 158 7.20 -23.03 -17.72
N ASP A 159 8.22 -22.55 -18.42
CA ASP A 159 9.30 -23.40 -18.95
C ASP A 159 10.59 -23.20 -18.14
N ASN A 160 10.98 -21.96 -17.88
CA ASN A 160 12.23 -21.64 -17.22
C ASN A 160 12.14 -21.76 -15.69
N ASP A 161 12.98 -22.60 -15.09
CA ASP A 161 12.97 -22.85 -13.64
C ASP A 161 13.35 -21.62 -12.79
N HIS A 162 14.18 -20.70 -13.32
CA HIS A 162 14.42 -19.40 -12.69
C HIS A 162 13.12 -18.60 -12.65
N HIS A 163 12.39 -18.51 -13.77
CA HIS A 163 11.14 -17.74 -13.84
C HIS A 163 10.08 -18.31 -12.91
N LYS A 164 9.99 -19.65 -12.80
CA LYS A 164 9.17 -20.35 -11.81
C LYS A 164 9.51 -19.97 -10.38
N ALA A 165 10.78 -20.08 -9.99
CA ALA A 165 11.22 -19.71 -8.65
C ALA A 165 10.94 -18.23 -8.36
N GLU A 166 11.28 -17.34 -9.28
CA GLU A 166 11.08 -15.90 -9.11
C GLU A 166 9.59 -15.54 -8.96
N ALA A 167 8.70 -16.15 -9.75
CA ALA A 167 7.26 -15.95 -9.66
C ALA A 167 6.67 -16.46 -8.33
N LEU A 168 7.27 -17.47 -7.70
CA LEU A 168 6.88 -17.97 -6.37
C LEU A 168 7.28 -17.04 -5.23
N PHE A 169 8.43 -16.35 -5.34
CA PHE A 169 8.96 -15.45 -4.32
C PHE A 169 8.40 -14.02 -4.40
N LYS A 170 7.99 -13.56 -5.57
CA LYS A 170 7.39 -12.23 -5.73
C LYS A 170 5.98 -12.17 -5.13
N GLY A 171 5.71 -11.10 -4.39
CA GLY A 171 4.37 -10.73 -3.93
C GLY A 171 3.67 -9.77 -4.90
N ARG A 172 2.34 -9.67 -4.83
CA ARG A 172 1.61 -8.58 -5.49
C ARG A 172 1.70 -7.33 -4.61
N LYS A 173 2.30 -6.26 -5.11
CA LYS A 173 2.21 -4.93 -4.47
C LYS A 173 0.79 -4.40 -4.56
N CYS A 174 0.36 -3.68 -3.53
CA CYS A 174 -0.88 -2.91 -3.53
C CYS A 174 -0.88 -1.96 -4.74
N MET A 175 -1.82 -2.15 -5.66
CA MET A 175 -2.00 -1.34 -6.86
C MET A 175 -2.94 -0.18 -6.55
N ILE A 176 -2.44 1.04 -6.73
CA ILE A 176 -3.23 2.26 -6.57
C ILE A 176 -3.78 2.71 -7.93
N GLY A 177 -5.10 2.73 -8.07
CA GLY A 177 -5.77 3.32 -9.23
C GLY A 177 -5.83 4.84 -9.09
N ILE A 178 -5.30 5.58 -10.05
CA ILE A 178 -5.41 7.04 -10.11
C ILE A 178 -6.44 7.39 -11.18
N VAL A 179 -7.50 8.09 -10.78
CA VAL A 179 -8.55 8.55 -11.70
C VAL A 179 -8.03 9.73 -12.51
N ASN A 180 -7.94 9.58 -13.84
CA ASN A 180 -7.60 10.65 -14.76
C ASN A 180 -8.83 11.15 -15.51
N TYR A 181 -9.41 12.22 -14.98
CA TYR A 181 -10.50 12.94 -15.62
C TYR A 181 -10.01 14.28 -16.19
N ARG A 182 -8.75 14.33 -16.66
CA ARG A 182 -8.06 15.53 -17.17
C ARG A 182 -8.01 16.69 -16.17
N SER A 183 -7.97 16.34 -14.89
CA SER A 183 -7.75 17.25 -13.77
C SER A 183 -6.84 16.56 -12.76
N GLY A 184 -5.91 17.32 -12.18
CA GLY A 184 -5.07 16.86 -11.08
C GLY A 184 -3.57 16.98 -11.35
N ASN A 185 -2.80 16.98 -10.26
CA ASN A 185 -1.34 17.00 -10.25
C ASN A 185 -0.76 15.58 -10.38
N ILE A 186 -1.15 14.86 -11.44
CA ILE A 186 -0.97 13.40 -11.57
C ILE A 186 0.51 12.99 -11.47
N ARG A 187 1.40 13.70 -12.17
CA ARG A 187 2.83 13.34 -12.21
C ARG A 187 3.49 13.41 -10.83
N ASN A 188 3.21 14.44 -10.05
CA ASN A 188 3.76 14.56 -8.69
C ASN A 188 3.18 13.50 -7.74
N LEU A 189 1.89 13.17 -7.88
CA LEU A 189 1.29 12.08 -7.14
C LEU A 189 1.93 10.73 -7.47
N GLN A 190 2.10 10.41 -8.77
CA GLN A 190 2.76 9.16 -9.20
C GLN A 190 4.20 9.08 -8.68
N ASN A 191 4.97 10.17 -8.78
CA ASN A 191 6.32 10.24 -8.23
C ASN A 191 6.34 10.02 -6.71
N ALA A 192 5.39 10.63 -5.98
CA ALA A 192 5.27 10.45 -4.54
C ALA A 192 4.96 8.99 -4.18
N LEU A 193 4.00 8.35 -4.86
CA LEU A 193 3.65 6.94 -4.67
C LEU A 193 4.83 6.00 -4.99
N GLN A 194 5.55 6.27 -6.09
CA GLN A 194 6.74 5.51 -6.46
C GLN A 194 7.86 5.65 -5.41
N LEU A 195 8.10 6.86 -4.91
CA LEU A 195 9.08 7.12 -3.85
C LEU A 195 8.80 6.32 -2.57
N ILE A 196 7.53 6.08 -2.27
CA ILE A 196 7.11 5.29 -1.10
C ILE A 196 6.91 3.80 -1.40
N GLY A 197 7.31 3.34 -2.59
CA GLY A 197 7.36 1.93 -2.96
C GLY A 197 6.05 1.33 -3.48
N PHE A 198 5.03 2.15 -3.73
CA PHE A 198 3.72 1.70 -4.21
C PHE A 198 3.58 1.86 -5.73
N GLU A 199 3.01 0.84 -6.36
CA GLU A 199 2.67 0.90 -7.78
C GLU A 199 1.36 1.66 -7.98
N SER A 200 1.31 2.45 -9.05
CA SER A 200 0.10 3.15 -9.43
C SER A 200 -0.14 3.09 -10.92
N LYS A 201 -1.41 2.97 -11.30
CA LYS A 201 -1.86 2.97 -12.69
C LYS A 201 -2.85 4.10 -12.89
N LEU A 202 -2.68 4.82 -14.00
CA LEU A 202 -3.57 5.88 -14.41
C LEU A 202 -4.73 5.31 -15.24
N PHE A 203 -5.95 5.74 -14.94
CA PHE A 203 -7.16 5.29 -15.61
C PHE A 203 -7.85 6.47 -16.28
N ASP A 204 -7.98 6.44 -17.62
CA ASP A 204 -8.71 7.44 -18.41
C ASP A 204 -10.21 7.13 -18.52
N THR A 205 -10.61 5.91 -18.16
CA THR A 205 -12.00 5.42 -18.04
C THR A 205 -12.10 4.48 -16.84
N PRO A 206 -13.30 4.10 -16.36
CA PRO A 206 -13.46 3.22 -15.20
C PRO A 206 -13.02 1.77 -15.43
N ASP A 207 -12.82 1.35 -16.68
CA ASP A 207 -12.56 -0.04 -17.03
C ASP A 207 -11.25 -0.54 -16.38
N GLY A 208 -11.37 -1.58 -15.55
CA GLY A 208 -10.25 -2.20 -14.81
C GLY A 208 -9.87 -1.45 -13.53
N LEU A 209 -10.60 -0.40 -13.14
CA LEU A 209 -10.40 0.28 -11.86
C LEU A 209 -10.82 -0.61 -10.68
N GLU A 210 -11.73 -1.55 -10.90
CA GLU A 210 -12.14 -2.60 -9.95
C GLU A 210 -11.02 -3.57 -9.59
N ASP A 211 -10.01 -3.72 -10.45
CA ASP A 211 -8.88 -4.62 -10.23
C ASP A 211 -7.82 -4.02 -9.30
N THR A 212 -7.89 -2.70 -9.03
CA THR A 212 -6.96 -2.02 -8.13
C THR A 212 -7.33 -2.26 -6.67
N ASP A 213 -6.36 -2.16 -5.77
CA ASP A 213 -6.60 -2.39 -4.35
C ASP A 213 -7.22 -1.15 -3.69
N LYS A 214 -6.82 0.05 -4.14
CA LYS A 214 -7.33 1.34 -3.67
C LYS A 214 -7.42 2.34 -4.83
N ILE A 215 -8.14 3.43 -4.60
CA ILE A 215 -8.38 4.46 -5.62
C ILE A 215 -8.02 5.84 -5.06
N ILE A 216 -7.32 6.65 -5.84
CA ILE A 216 -7.08 8.07 -5.56
C ILE A 216 -7.78 8.90 -6.63
N ILE A 217 -8.55 9.89 -6.19
CA ILE A 217 -9.21 10.88 -7.02
C ILE A 217 -8.45 12.21 -6.81
N PRO A 218 -7.41 12.51 -7.61
CA PRO A 218 -6.72 13.79 -7.52
C PRO A 218 -7.51 14.86 -8.26
N GLY A 219 -7.50 16.11 -7.79
CA GLY A 219 -8.14 17.19 -8.53
C GLY A 219 -7.49 18.55 -8.32
N VAL A 220 -7.49 19.36 -9.38
CA VAL A 220 -7.19 20.80 -9.35
C VAL A 220 -8.23 21.55 -10.17
N GLY A 221 -8.33 22.87 -9.98
CA GLY A 221 -9.28 23.71 -10.71
C GLY A 221 -10.62 23.81 -9.99
N ALA A 222 -11.71 23.71 -10.74
CA ALA A 222 -13.06 24.01 -10.26
C ALA A 222 -13.94 22.76 -10.08
N PHE A 223 -14.85 22.81 -9.10
CA PHE A 223 -15.80 21.75 -8.76
C PHE A 223 -16.66 21.34 -9.96
N GLY A 224 -17.36 22.30 -10.58
CA GLY A 224 -18.29 22.02 -11.69
C GLY A 224 -17.60 21.34 -12.86
N HIS A 225 -16.48 21.91 -13.31
CA HIS A 225 -15.66 21.32 -14.38
C HIS A 225 -15.10 19.94 -14.00
N GLY A 226 -14.77 19.73 -12.72
CA GLY A 226 -14.34 18.42 -12.22
C GLY A 226 -15.45 17.36 -12.36
N MET A 227 -16.67 17.68 -11.93
CA MET A 227 -17.82 16.78 -12.08
C MET A 227 -18.20 16.53 -13.55
N ASP A 228 -18.19 17.56 -14.39
CA ASP A 228 -18.46 17.42 -15.83
C ASP A 228 -17.48 16.43 -16.48
N ASN A 229 -16.20 16.52 -16.12
CA ASN A 229 -15.20 15.58 -16.60
C ASN A 229 -15.39 14.17 -16.03
N LEU A 230 -15.72 14.00 -14.73
CA LEU A 230 -16.04 12.69 -14.18
C LEU A 230 -17.24 12.04 -14.90
N HIS A 231 -18.25 12.83 -15.29
CA HIS A 231 -19.34 12.34 -16.13
C HIS A 231 -18.88 11.98 -17.54
N ARG A 232 -18.12 12.88 -18.18
CA ARG A 232 -17.62 12.69 -19.55
C ARG A 232 -16.77 11.43 -19.72
N TYR A 233 -15.95 11.12 -18.72
CA TYR A 233 -15.08 9.94 -18.73
C TYR A 233 -15.71 8.73 -18.02
N GLY A 234 -16.98 8.80 -17.60
CA GLY A 234 -17.74 7.67 -17.03
C GLY A 234 -17.51 7.37 -15.55
N PHE A 235 -16.58 8.06 -14.88
CA PHE A 235 -16.25 7.84 -13.48
C PHE A 235 -17.39 8.20 -12.50
N ALA A 236 -18.23 9.18 -12.83
CA ALA A 236 -19.33 9.61 -11.96
C ALA A 236 -20.34 8.48 -11.67
N GLY A 237 -20.52 7.53 -12.60
CA GLY A 237 -21.35 6.35 -12.39
C GLY A 237 -20.63 5.19 -11.71
N ALA A 238 -19.33 5.03 -11.96
CA ALA A 238 -18.55 3.90 -11.47
C ALA A 238 -18.07 4.06 -10.02
N LEU A 239 -17.57 5.25 -9.64
CA LEU A 239 -17.01 5.50 -8.31
C LEU A 239 -18.01 5.23 -7.18
N PRO A 240 -19.30 5.62 -7.25
CA PRO A 240 -20.28 5.27 -6.22
C PRO A 240 -20.55 3.78 -6.04
N GLN A 241 -20.22 2.94 -7.03
CA GLN A 241 -20.30 1.48 -6.88
C GLN A 241 -19.03 0.92 -6.23
N LEU A 242 -17.88 1.43 -6.65
CA LEU A 242 -16.57 1.02 -6.13
C LEU A 242 -16.34 1.46 -4.69
N VAL A 243 -16.93 2.58 -4.25
CA VAL A 243 -16.78 3.13 -2.90
C VAL A 243 -17.22 2.13 -1.81
N LYS A 244 -18.12 1.19 -2.14
CA LYS A 244 -18.61 0.14 -1.22
C LYS A 244 -17.58 -0.97 -0.97
N GLN A 245 -16.57 -1.09 -1.85
CA GLN A 245 -15.63 -2.22 -1.86
C GLN A 245 -14.17 -1.76 -1.76
N LYS A 246 -13.90 -0.49 -2.07
CA LYS A 246 -12.56 0.07 -2.21
C LYS A 246 -12.39 1.25 -1.28
N LYS A 247 -11.19 1.35 -0.70
CA LYS A 247 -10.76 2.57 -0.01
C LYS A 247 -10.44 3.65 -1.03
N MET A 248 -10.85 4.88 -0.74
CA MET A 248 -10.68 6.02 -1.65
C MET A 248 -10.05 7.22 -0.95
N LEU A 249 -9.21 7.95 -1.68
CA LEU A 249 -8.64 9.22 -1.24
C LEU A 249 -8.89 10.31 -2.28
N GLY A 250 -9.66 11.33 -1.91
CA GLY A 250 -9.81 12.56 -2.67
C GLY A 250 -8.74 13.58 -2.29
N ILE A 251 -8.05 14.17 -3.27
CA ILE A 251 -7.02 15.19 -3.00
C ILE A 251 -7.44 16.55 -3.58
N CYS A 252 -7.45 17.57 -2.73
CA CYS A 252 -7.84 18.94 -3.04
C CYS A 252 -9.24 19.01 -3.68
N VAL A 253 -9.36 19.33 -4.97
CA VAL A 253 -10.68 19.29 -5.65
C VAL A 253 -11.24 17.88 -5.63
N GLY A 254 -10.42 16.84 -5.65
CA GLY A 254 -10.89 15.46 -5.51
C GLY A 254 -11.63 15.20 -4.20
N MET A 255 -11.24 15.83 -3.09
CA MET A 255 -12.01 15.82 -1.84
C MET A 255 -13.32 16.57 -2.01
N GLN A 256 -13.28 17.75 -2.63
CA GLN A 256 -14.47 18.57 -2.85
C GLN A 256 -15.55 17.81 -3.63
N LEU A 257 -15.17 17.14 -4.71
CA LEU A 257 -16.08 16.34 -5.55
C LEU A 257 -16.75 15.19 -4.77
N MET A 258 -16.23 14.77 -3.61
CA MET A 258 -16.84 13.75 -2.77
C MET A 258 -18.04 14.25 -1.96
N PHE A 259 -18.27 15.56 -1.88
CA PHE A 259 -19.44 16.13 -1.19
C PHE A 259 -20.69 16.10 -2.07
N GLU A 260 -21.87 16.36 -1.48
CA GLU A 260 -23.15 16.33 -2.20
C GLU A 260 -23.27 17.47 -3.21
N GLU A 261 -22.83 18.68 -2.85
CA GLU A 261 -23.01 19.88 -3.67
C GLU A 261 -21.81 20.84 -3.63
N GLY A 262 -21.54 21.48 -4.76
CA GLY A 262 -20.58 22.57 -4.89
C GLY A 262 -21.25 23.83 -5.44
N TYR A 263 -20.88 24.98 -4.86
CA TYR A 263 -21.44 26.29 -5.23
C TYR A 263 -20.48 27.19 -6.02
N GLU A 264 -19.40 26.61 -6.56
CA GLU A 264 -18.43 27.32 -7.40
C GLU A 264 -19.04 27.65 -8.76
N HIS A 265 -19.28 28.93 -9.01
CA HIS A 265 -19.85 29.46 -10.26
C HIS A 265 -21.23 28.89 -10.66
N GLY A 266 -21.99 28.38 -9.70
CA GLY A 266 -23.30 27.76 -9.92
C GLY A 266 -23.53 26.64 -8.91
N THR A 267 -24.66 25.94 -9.01
CA THR A 267 -24.94 24.77 -8.17
C THR A 267 -24.66 23.50 -8.96
N HIS A 268 -23.77 22.67 -8.44
CA HIS A 268 -23.34 21.42 -9.06
C HIS A 268 -23.49 20.26 -8.08
N LYS A 269 -23.99 19.11 -8.54
CA LYS A 269 -24.03 17.88 -7.74
C LYS A 269 -22.67 17.19 -7.77
N GLY A 270 -22.19 16.75 -6.61
CA GLY A 270 -20.99 15.93 -6.47
C GLY A 270 -21.28 14.43 -6.42
N LEU A 271 -20.29 13.65 -6.00
CA LEU A 271 -20.38 12.20 -5.85
C LEU A 271 -21.22 11.78 -4.63
N GLY A 272 -21.39 12.67 -3.64
CA GLY A 272 -22.24 12.43 -2.47
C GLY A 272 -21.74 11.34 -1.52
N PHE A 273 -20.42 11.20 -1.37
CA PHE A 273 -19.82 10.30 -0.37
C PHE A 273 -19.84 10.92 1.04
N PHE A 274 -19.82 12.25 1.13
CA PHE A 274 -19.98 13.00 2.37
C PHE A 274 -21.16 13.97 2.27
N ALA A 275 -21.96 14.03 3.32
CA ALA A 275 -23.05 15.00 3.42
C ALA A 275 -22.48 16.41 3.66
N GLY A 276 -23.07 17.40 2.98
CA GLY A 276 -22.64 18.80 3.04
C GLY A 276 -22.15 19.35 1.71
N CYS A 277 -21.49 20.50 1.75
CA CYS A 277 -21.28 21.29 0.55
C CYS A 277 -19.92 21.97 0.45
N VAL A 278 -19.61 22.47 -0.74
CA VAL A 278 -18.37 23.18 -1.05
C VAL A 278 -18.68 24.63 -1.38
N ARG A 279 -18.12 25.57 -0.60
CA ARG A 279 -18.40 27.01 -0.71
C ARG A 279 -17.13 27.85 -0.79
N MET A 280 -17.24 29.02 -1.41
CA MET A 280 -16.16 29.99 -1.45
C MET A 280 -15.77 30.37 -0.02
N MET A 281 -14.47 30.44 0.25
CA MET A 281 -13.98 30.80 1.57
C MET A 281 -14.22 32.30 1.81
N ASP A 282 -15.14 32.61 2.73
CA ASP A 282 -15.43 33.98 3.17
C ASP A 282 -14.55 34.34 4.38
N VAL A 283 -13.45 35.05 4.11
CA VAL A 283 -12.43 35.44 5.10
C VAL A 283 -11.82 36.79 4.74
N PRO A 284 -11.32 37.58 5.72
CA PRO A 284 -10.66 38.86 5.47
C PRO A 284 -9.22 38.72 4.93
N LEU A 285 -8.84 37.52 4.46
CA LEU A 285 -7.49 37.19 3.99
C LEU A 285 -7.48 36.99 2.47
N LYS A 286 -6.27 36.89 1.88
CA LYS A 286 -6.11 36.75 0.43
C LYS A 286 -6.60 35.38 -0.06
N ILE A 287 -7.41 35.40 -1.13
CA ILE A 287 -7.87 34.20 -1.84
C ILE A 287 -7.35 34.22 -3.30
N PRO A 288 -6.86 33.12 -3.89
CA PRO A 288 -6.75 31.77 -3.32
C PRO A 288 -5.82 31.71 -2.11
N HIS A 289 -6.19 30.88 -1.12
CA HIS A 289 -5.33 30.51 -0.02
C HIS A 289 -4.20 29.64 -0.57
N ILE A 290 -2.97 30.17 -0.55
CA ILE A 290 -1.74 29.50 -0.99
C ILE A 290 -0.73 29.60 0.15
N GLY A 291 -0.43 28.46 0.78
CA GLY A 291 0.50 28.48 1.90
C GLY A 291 0.49 27.22 2.75
N TRP A 292 1.29 27.26 3.81
CA TRP A 292 1.37 26.22 4.82
C TRP A 292 0.47 26.60 5.98
N ASN A 293 -0.38 25.68 6.44
CA ASN A 293 -1.17 25.84 7.65
C ASN A 293 -1.08 24.59 8.52
N ARG A 294 -1.30 24.77 9.82
CA ARG A 294 -1.32 23.66 10.77
C ARG A 294 -2.58 22.84 10.61
N LEU A 295 -2.42 21.52 10.66
CA LEU A 295 -3.51 20.56 10.68
C LEU A 295 -3.79 20.14 12.12
N HIS A 296 -5.02 20.32 12.58
CA HIS A 296 -5.44 20.01 13.95
C HIS A 296 -6.37 18.81 13.98
N GLN A 297 -5.94 17.74 14.63
CA GLN A 297 -6.65 16.46 14.68
C GLN A 297 -7.85 16.56 15.63
N LYS A 298 -9.01 16.08 15.18
CA LYS A 298 -10.25 16.02 15.97
C LYS A 298 -10.50 14.67 16.59
N ARG A 299 -9.98 13.62 15.95
CA ARG A 299 -10.02 12.25 16.45
C ARG A 299 -8.79 11.49 15.98
N GLN A 300 -8.50 10.39 16.65
CA GLN A 300 -7.51 9.44 16.16
C GLN A 300 -8.04 8.75 14.90
N ASP A 301 -7.19 8.67 13.87
CA ASP A 301 -7.52 8.00 12.62
C ASP A 301 -6.25 7.36 12.04
N PRO A 302 -6.32 6.13 11.49
CA PRO A 302 -5.17 5.49 10.84
C PRO A 302 -4.52 6.35 9.74
N LEU A 303 -5.25 7.27 9.12
CA LEU A 303 -4.70 8.17 8.09
C LEU A 303 -3.63 9.11 8.63
N LEU A 304 -3.72 9.45 9.92
CA LEU A 304 -2.83 10.38 10.61
C LEU A 304 -1.79 9.67 11.50
N GLU A 305 -1.66 8.36 11.39
CA GLU A 305 -0.65 7.62 12.13
C GLU A 305 0.76 8.17 11.86
N LYS A 306 1.53 8.44 12.92
CA LYS A 306 2.87 9.05 12.88
C LYS A 306 2.91 10.47 12.29
N ILE A 307 1.77 11.16 12.22
CA ILE A 307 1.70 12.59 11.91
C ILE A 307 1.33 13.31 13.21
N PRO A 308 2.19 14.21 13.75
CA PRO A 308 1.87 14.97 14.95
C PRO A 308 0.65 15.87 14.79
N ASP A 309 -0.02 16.19 15.90
CA ASP A 309 -1.03 17.25 15.90
C ASP A 309 -0.38 18.62 15.73
N GLY A 310 -1.00 19.50 14.93
CA GLY A 310 -0.47 20.83 14.61
C GLY A 310 0.62 20.85 13.54
N GLU A 311 0.84 19.75 12.84
CA GLU A 311 1.84 19.62 11.78
C GLU A 311 1.50 20.49 10.56
N TRP A 312 2.52 20.99 9.85
CA TRP A 312 2.31 21.88 8.70
C TRP A 312 2.03 21.10 7.42
N VAL A 313 1.00 21.52 6.68
CA VAL A 313 0.66 20.96 5.35
C VAL A 313 0.34 22.08 4.36
N TYR A 314 0.49 21.79 3.06
CA TYR A 314 0.47 22.80 1.99
C TYR A 314 -0.88 22.86 1.25
N TYR A 315 -1.51 24.03 1.30
CA TYR A 315 -2.82 24.34 0.73
C TYR A 315 -2.72 25.24 -0.51
N VAL A 316 -3.59 24.97 -1.50
CA VAL A 316 -3.84 25.82 -2.69
C VAL A 316 -5.31 25.72 -3.07
N HIS A 317 -6.17 26.62 -2.57
CA HIS A 317 -7.62 26.57 -2.85
C HIS A 317 -8.33 27.91 -2.57
N SER A 318 -9.51 28.09 -3.18
CA SER A 318 -10.42 29.21 -2.89
C SER A 318 -11.71 28.77 -2.18
N TYR A 319 -12.03 27.48 -2.30
CA TYR A 319 -13.26 26.87 -1.78
C TYR A 319 -12.93 25.91 -0.65
N VAL A 320 -13.88 25.72 0.27
CA VAL A 320 -13.75 24.82 1.42
C VAL A 320 -14.94 23.88 1.49
N CYS A 321 -14.69 22.67 1.99
CA CYS A 321 -15.75 21.71 2.30
C CYS A 321 -16.35 22.03 3.68
N GLU A 322 -17.67 22.08 3.75
CA GLU A 322 -18.48 22.30 4.95
C GLU A 322 -19.39 21.08 5.14
N PRO A 323 -18.90 20.02 5.83
CA PRO A 323 -19.71 18.86 6.16
C PRO A 323 -20.88 19.26 7.06
N THR A 324 -22.06 18.70 6.80
CA THR A 324 -23.21 18.84 7.72
C THR A 324 -23.07 17.92 8.92
N ASP A 325 -22.38 16.80 8.75
CA ASP A 325 -22.06 15.84 9.77
C ASP A 325 -20.64 16.09 10.30
N SER A 326 -20.52 16.58 11.54
CA SER A 326 -19.22 16.86 12.14
C SER A 326 -18.36 15.61 12.36
N ASP A 327 -18.97 14.43 12.42
CA ASP A 327 -18.26 13.18 12.67
C ASP A 327 -17.44 12.73 11.47
N VAL A 328 -17.60 13.33 10.29
CA VAL A 328 -16.68 13.03 9.17
C VAL A 328 -15.38 13.84 9.28
N ILE A 329 -15.30 14.88 10.12
CA ILE A 329 -14.12 15.73 10.23
C ILE A 329 -13.05 15.00 11.06
N ILE A 330 -12.02 14.50 10.38
CA ILE A 330 -10.85 13.86 11.02
C ILE A 330 -9.91 14.94 11.55
N ALA A 331 -9.70 16.00 10.77
CA ALA A 331 -8.85 17.12 11.14
C ALA A 331 -9.34 18.43 10.48
N ASP A 332 -9.13 19.54 11.18
CA ASP A 332 -9.42 20.88 10.68
C ASP A 332 -8.15 21.73 10.56
N THR A 333 -8.29 22.88 9.91
CA THR A 333 -7.24 23.89 9.82
C THR A 333 -7.86 25.28 9.91
N GLU A 334 -7.02 26.30 10.05
CA GLU A 334 -7.47 27.68 10.26
C GLU A 334 -6.76 28.63 9.30
N TYR A 335 -7.53 29.41 8.53
CA TYR A 335 -7.06 30.51 7.69
C TYR A 335 -8.11 31.62 7.72
N GLY A 336 -8.09 32.49 8.74
CA GLY A 336 -9.11 33.52 8.96
C GLY A 336 -10.46 32.96 9.45
N LYS A 337 -10.84 31.76 8.98
CA LYS A 337 -11.86 30.89 9.54
C LYS A 337 -11.35 29.46 9.66
N ARG A 338 -11.98 28.68 10.52
CA ARG A 338 -11.72 27.25 10.68
C ARG A 338 -12.52 26.46 9.63
N PHE A 339 -11.90 25.47 9.00
CA PHE A 339 -12.55 24.65 7.97
C PHE A 339 -12.00 23.22 7.95
N CYS A 340 -12.75 22.31 7.31
CA CYS A 340 -12.40 20.89 7.21
C CYS A 340 -11.12 20.69 6.38
N GLY A 341 -10.05 20.21 7.03
CA GLY A 341 -8.78 19.89 6.38
C GLY A 341 -8.74 18.44 5.88
N ILE A 342 -9.35 17.53 6.65
CA ILE A 342 -9.51 16.11 6.32
C ILE A 342 -10.92 15.65 6.69
N ALA A 343 -11.64 15.11 5.72
CA ALA A 343 -12.87 14.35 5.94
C ALA A 343 -12.61 12.86 5.77
N GLY A 344 -13.31 12.02 6.53
CA GLY A 344 -13.32 10.58 6.27
C GLY A 344 -14.28 9.77 7.11
N ARG A 345 -14.68 8.62 6.55
CA ARG A 345 -15.55 7.60 7.15
C ARG A 345 -15.42 6.32 6.33
N ASP A 346 -15.43 5.15 7.00
CA ASP A 346 -15.50 3.83 6.37
C ASP A 346 -14.47 3.58 5.24
N GLY A 347 -13.24 4.07 5.43
CA GLY A 347 -12.16 3.89 4.45
C GLY A 347 -12.21 4.85 3.24
N ILE A 348 -13.15 5.80 3.26
CA ILE A 348 -13.25 6.90 2.31
C ILE A 348 -12.70 8.14 2.97
N TYR A 349 -11.75 8.78 2.30
CA TYR A 349 -11.02 9.92 2.81
C TYR A 349 -10.96 11.04 1.78
N GLY A 350 -10.93 12.27 2.25
CA GLY A 350 -10.66 13.45 1.46
C GLY A 350 -9.74 14.39 2.21
N VAL A 351 -8.73 14.92 1.54
CA VAL A 351 -7.79 15.91 2.08
C VAL A 351 -7.84 17.19 1.26
N GLN A 352 -7.95 18.34 1.92
CA GLN A 352 -8.09 19.64 1.24
C GLN A 352 -6.72 20.18 0.78
N PHE A 353 -5.64 19.78 1.45
CA PHE A 353 -4.26 20.09 1.09
C PHE A 353 -3.70 19.13 0.02
N HIS A 354 -2.48 19.38 -0.42
CA HIS A 354 -1.74 18.54 -1.37
C HIS A 354 -0.69 17.68 -0.66
N PRO A 355 -0.96 16.39 -0.35
CA PRO A 355 0.00 15.51 0.31
C PRO A 355 1.31 15.39 -0.48
N GLU A 356 1.24 15.40 -1.81
CA GLU A 356 2.41 15.32 -2.68
C GLU A 356 3.30 16.58 -2.62
N LYS A 357 2.85 17.65 -1.95
CA LYS A 357 3.61 18.89 -1.73
C LYS A 357 3.87 19.18 -0.25
N SER A 358 3.35 18.37 0.67
CA SER A 358 3.35 18.64 2.12
C SER A 358 4.52 17.98 2.86
N ALA A 359 5.69 17.90 2.21
CA ALA A 359 6.92 17.33 2.77
C ALA A 359 6.70 15.94 3.43
N GLU A 360 7.40 15.66 4.53
CA GLU A 360 7.35 14.35 5.22
C GLU A 360 5.93 13.98 5.67
N SER A 361 5.15 14.95 6.15
CA SER A 361 3.79 14.76 6.66
C SER A 361 2.84 14.28 5.55
N GLY A 362 2.93 14.90 4.37
CA GLY A 362 2.16 14.48 3.21
C GLY A 362 2.56 13.11 2.68
N ILE A 363 3.87 12.81 2.66
CA ILE A 363 4.40 11.50 2.29
C ILE A 363 3.96 10.42 3.29
N GLN A 364 3.99 10.71 4.58
CA GLN A 364 3.53 9.79 5.62
C GLN A 364 2.02 9.52 5.50
N LEU A 365 1.21 10.53 5.17
CA LEU A 365 -0.22 10.36 4.93
C LEU A 365 -0.49 9.42 3.75
N LEU A 366 0.22 9.61 2.63
CA LEU A 366 0.09 8.73 1.47
C LEU A 366 0.52 7.29 1.81
N LYS A 367 1.61 7.11 2.59
CA LYS A 367 2.02 5.78 3.09
C LYS A 367 0.91 5.14 3.93
N ASN A 368 0.32 5.90 4.85
CA ASN A 368 -0.76 5.42 5.70
C ASN A 368 -1.94 4.95 4.84
N PHE A 369 -2.43 5.79 3.93
CA PHE A 369 -3.52 5.43 3.02
C PHE A 369 -3.21 4.17 2.21
N CYS A 370 -2.02 4.08 1.60
CA CYS A 370 -1.66 2.94 0.76
C CYS A 370 -1.56 1.62 1.55
N ARG A 371 -1.19 1.69 2.83
CA ARG A 371 -1.06 0.53 3.74
C ARG A 371 -2.36 0.15 4.47
N MET A 372 -3.39 0.98 4.44
CA MET A 372 -4.66 0.65 5.10
C MET A 372 -5.27 -0.64 4.55
N GLU A 373 -5.75 -1.51 5.42
CA GLU A 373 -6.39 -2.78 5.04
C GLU A 373 -7.90 -2.68 4.97
#